data_AF-A0A4Y8ILS3-F1
#
_entry.id   AF-A0A4Y8ILS3-F1
#
_cell.length_a   1.000
_cell.length_b   1.000
_cell.length_c   1.000
_cell.angle_alpha   90.00
_cell.angle_beta   90.00
_cell.angle_gamma   90.00
#
_symmetry.space_group_name_H-M   'P 1'
#
loop_
_entity.id
_entity.type
_entity.pdbx_description
1 polymer ?
#
loop_
_entity_poly.entity_id
_entity_poly.type
_entity_poly.pdbx_seq_one_letter_code
_entity_poly.pdbx_strand_id
1 'polypeptide(L)'
;MKKIMSLIVIFGLTVLAACGTNNVIQNGSDESKDQPENEDVNSTYFEGYIAEIEDNRVLITEKKLEQPYSEIDIEEAHEKAGNAVFFSLDEIEADLVSSFIIGEKVKVKHGAIAESYPGQGGAKAIERIVDEEDDLITSLVKDHKNIVQVNRLFNGETIRKVSYTTEGDPIFTIIKNQGGKYELFVDATQDEYGNAESVRTFNCQQLEKVFNDEGQLEIALKECDNEGQQMLVLNAPAIDIVVPEQTYTEVSINVDGEILYESQDANHIQDMINKIKDGKKTSVMVMSLMKPDGTINFKGEKADLTYDYYKSGGLIAHNVFIDAGVNFE
;
A
#
# COMPACT_ATOMS: atom_id res chain seq x y z
N MET A 1 14.67 73.15 -13.54
CA MET A 1 15.73 72.57 -14.39
C MET A 1 15.20 71.24 -14.91
N LYS A 2 14.88 71.12 -16.21
CA LYS A 2 15.60 70.26 -17.19
C LYS A 2 15.92 68.86 -16.61
N LYS A 3 15.56 67.71 -17.19
CA LYS A 3 15.22 67.37 -18.59
C LYS A 3 14.86 65.85 -18.64
N ILE A 4 14.09 65.46 -19.68
CA ILE A 4 14.22 64.21 -20.50
C ILE A 4 13.77 62.90 -19.83
N MET A 5 12.63 62.28 -20.21
CA MET A 5 12.26 61.62 -21.48
C MET A 5 13.04 60.30 -21.72
N SER A 6 12.36 59.15 -21.62
CA SER A 6 12.39 58.17 -22.71
C SER A 6 11.26 57.15 -22.60
N LEU A 7 10.64 56.94 -23.75
CA LEU A 7 9.55 56.05 -24.10
C LEU A 7 10.15 55.00 -25.02
N ILE A 8 10.01 53.70 -24.73
CA ILE A 8 10.25 52.65 -25.73
C ILE A 8 9.12 51.61 -25.64
N VAL A 9 8.55 51.36 -26.81
CA VAL A 9 7.45 50.49 -27.22
C VAL A 9 8.06 49.19 -27.78
N ILE A 10 7.21 48.20 -28.12
CA ILE A 10 7.43 47.09 -29.10
C ILE A 10 8.05 45.83 -28.46
N PHE A 11 7.60 44.58 -28.64
CA PHE A 11 6.66 43.92 -29.57
C PHE A 11 6.20 42.59 -28.95
N GLY A 12 4.99 42.13 -29.31
CA GLY A 12 4.60 40.74 -29.15
C GLY A 12 5.17 39.86 -30.26
N LEU A 13 5.44 38.59 -29.93
CA LEU A 13 5.57 37.53 -30.93
C LEU A 13 4.99 36.22 -30.36
N THR A 14 3.75 35.95 -30.74
CA THR A 14 3.11 34.63 -30.70
C THR A 14 3.57 33.85 -31.92
N VAL A 15 4.13 32.65 -31.72
CA VAL A 15 4.30 31.67 -32.81
C VAL A 15 3.33 30.53 -32.57
N LEU A 16 2.25 30.57 -33.35
CA LEU A 16 1.48 29.40 -33.74
C LEU A 16 2.29 28.65 -34.81
N ALA A 17 2.55 27.37 -34.61
CA ALA A 17 2.97 26.47 -35.69
C ALA A 17 1.92 25.39 -35.86
N ALA A 18 1.44 25.30 -37.09
CA ALA A 18 0.32 24.51 -37.56
C ALA A 18 0.72 23.06 -37.90
N CYS A 19 -0.32 22.23 -38.05
CA CYS A 19 -0.30 20.88 -38.57
C CYS A 19 0.44 20.73 -39.91
N GLY A 20 1.03 19.55 -40.14
CA GLY A 20 1.54 19.13 -41.44
C GLY A 20 1.84 17.64 -41.49
N THR A 21 0.81 16.84 -41.77
CA THR A 21 0.93 15.47 -42.27
C THR A 21 1.67 15.43 -43.60
N ASN A 22 2.64 14.54 -43.78
CA ASN A 22 3.07 14.11 -45.11
C ASN A 22 3.58 12.67 -45.11
N ASN A 23 2.86 11.81 -45.83
CA ASN A 23 3.33 10.51 -46.32
C ASN A 23 4.37 10.75 -47.42
N VAL A 24 5.52 10.08 -47.31
CA VAL A 24 6.40 9.82 -48.46
C VAL A 24 6.76 8.33 -48.43
N ILE A 25 6.32 7.64 -49.48
CA ILE A 25 6.76 6.30 -49.86
C ILE A 25 8.12 6.45 -50.55
N GLN A 26 9.14 5.69 -50.12
CA GLN A 26 10.30 5.42 -50.96
C GLN A 26 10.78 3.98 -50.76
N ASN A 27 10.62 3.17 -51.81
CA ASN A 27 11.28 1.88 -51.97
C ASN A 27 12.77 2.09 -52.28
N GLY A 28 13.64 1.32 -51.63
CA GLY A 28 15.06 1.25 -51.94
C GLY A 28 15.74 0.15 -51.12
N SER A 29 16.02 -0.96 -51.78
CA SER A 29 16.71 -2.17 -51.33
C SER A 29 18.18 -1.94 -50.94
N ASP A 30 18.62 -2.52 -49.82
CA ASP A 30 19.88 -3.30 -49.74
C ASP A 30 19.96 -4.09 -48.42
N GLU A 31 20.50 -5.31 -48.54
CA GLU A 31 20.50 -6.37 -47.53
C GLU A 31 21.60 -6.22 -46.46
N SER A 32 21.23 -6.63 -45.24
CA SER A 32 22.04 -7.35 -44.23
C SER A 32 23.07 -6.58 -43.39
N LYS A 33 22.80 -6.42 -42.09
CA LYS A 33 23.29 -7.28 -40.98
C LYS A 33 22.95 -6.65 -39.61
N ASP A 34 22.53 -7.53 -38.70
CA ASP A 34 22.39 -7.36 -37.25
C ASP A 34 21.46 -6.22 -36.77
N GLN A 35 20.16 -6.50 -36.77
CA GLN A 35 19.20 -5.80 -35.90
C GLN A 35 19.15 -6.53 -34.55
N PRO A 36 19.27 -5.82 -33.41
CA PRO A 36 18.80 -6.34 -32.13
C PRO A 36 17.29 -6.56 -32.23
N GLU A 37 16.79 -7.60 -31.56
CA GLU A 37 15.36 -7.90 -31.44
C GLU A 37 14.62 -6.63 -31.02
N ASN A 38 13.88 -6.04 -31.97
CA ASN A 38 13.13 -4.80 -31.77
C ASN A 38 11.95 -5.08 -30.84
N GLU A 39 11.89 -4.29 -29.76
CA GLU A 39 10.76 -4.13 -28.84
C GLU A 39 9.41 -4.07 -29.57
N ASP A 40 8.40 -4.71 -28.97
CA ASP A 40 6.98 -4.74 -29.40
C ASP A 40 6.42 -3.34 -29.72
N VAL A 41 6.41 -2.96 -31.00
CA VAL A 41 5.96 -1.63 -31.49
C VAL A 41 4.44 -1.39 -31.36
N ASN A 42 3.68 -2.27 -30.68
CA ASN A 42 2.23 -2.11 -30.51
C ASN A 42 1.67 -2.65 -29.18
N SER A 43 2.49 -2.86 -28.15
CA SER A 43 1.96 -3.30 -26.86
C SER A 43 1.25 -2.15 -26.14
N THR A 44 -0.07 -2.27 -25.97
CA THR A 44 -0.89 -1.38 -25.15
C THR A 44 -0.87 -1.85 -23.70
N TYR A 45 -0.88 -0.90 -22.78
CA TYR A 45 -0.91 -1.15 -21.34
C TYR A 45 -2.22 -0.66 -20.72
N PHE A 46 -2.70 -1.41 -19.73
CA PHE A 46 -3.80 -1.01 -18.86
C PHE A 46 -3.31 -1.01 -17.42
N GLU A 47 -3.37 0.13 -16.74
CA GLU A 47 -2.99 0.25 -15.33
C GLU A 47 -4.26 0.42 -14.49
N GLY A 48 -4.36 -0.29 -13.37
CA GLY A 48 -5.53 -0.26 -12.52
C GLY A 48 -5.40 -1.17 -11.31
N TYR A 49 -6.54 -1.49 -10.70
CA TYR A 49 -6.65 -2.28 -9.48
C TYR A 49 -7.37 -3.60 -9.76
N ILE A 50 -6.91 -4.68 -9.15
CA ILE A 50 -7.60 -5.97 -9.20
C ILE A 50 -8.94 -5.84 -8.46
N ALA A 51 -10.06 -5.93 -9.17
CA ALA A 51 -11.40 -5.85 -8.59
C ALA A 51 -11.99 -7.24 -8.31
N GLU A 52 -11.72 -8.22 -9.18
CA GLU A 52 -12.18 -9.61 -9.04
C GLU A 52 -11.11 -10.57 -9.58
N ILE A 53 -10.97 -11.73 -8.93
CA ILE A 53 -10.06 -12.81 -9.32
C ILE A 53 -10.89 -14.07 -9.56
N GLU A 54 -10.80 -14.63 -10.75
CA GLU A 54 -11.40 -15.91 -11.13
C GLU A 54 -10.32 -16.89 -11.60
N ASP A 55 -10.66 -18.18 -11.76
CA ASP A 55 -9.70 -19.26 -12.05
C ASP A 55 -8.78 -18.99 -13.26
N ASN A 56 -9.28 -18.32 -14.30
CA ASN A 56 -8.52 -18.06 -15.54
C ASN A 56 -8.55 -16.62 -16.02
N ARG A 57 -9.12 -15.69 -15.23
CA ARG A 57 -9.20 -14.29 -15.59
C ARG A 57 -9.23 -13.38 -14.37
N VAL A 58 -8.82 -12.14 -14.58
CA VAL A 58 -8.84 -11.09 -13.56
C VAL A 58 -9.57 -9.87 -14.09
N LEU A 59 -10.43 -9.26 -13.27
CA LEU A 59 -11.04 -7.97 -13.58
C LEU A 59 -10.12 -6.87 -13.05
N ILE A 60 -9.66 -5.98 -13.93
CA ILE A 60 -8.89 -4.79 -13.55
C ILE A 60 -9.76 -3.55 -13.81
N THR A 61 -9.85 -2.67 -12.81
CA THR A 61 -10.59 -1.41 -12.88
C THR A 61 -9.63 -0.23 -12.74
N GLU A 62 -9.90 0.87 -13.44
CA GLU A 62 -9.08 2.08 -13.40
C GLU A 62 -9.06 2.69 -11.98
N LYS A 63 -10.20 2.63 -11.29
CA LYS A 63 -10.35 3.09 -9.91
C LYS A 63 -10.39 1.91 -8.94
N LYS A 64 -9.83 2.12 -7.75
CA LYS A 64 -9.96 1.20 -6.63
C LYS A 64 -11.39 1.20 -6.11
N LEU A 65 -11.90 0.02 -5.74
CA LEU A 65 -13.27 -0.16 -5.30
C LEU A 65 -13.32 -0.46 -3.81
N GLU A 66 -14.30 0.14 -3.13
CA GLU A 66 -14.58 -0.09 -1.70
C GLU A 66 -15.46 -1.34 -1.44
N GLN A 67 -16.07 -1.87 -2.49
CA GLN A 67 -16.96 -3.03 -2.45
C GLN A 67 -16.69 -3.95 -3.65
N PRO A 68 -17.08 -5.23 -3.60
CA PRO A 68 -16.98 -6.13 -4.73
C PRO A 68 -17.64 -5.54 -5.98
N TYR A 69 -17.01 -5.69 -7.15
CA TYR A 69 -17.54 -5.14 -8.41
C TYR A 69 -18.93 -5.69 -8.73
N SER A 70 -19.15 -6.98 -8.51
CA SER A 70 -20.46 -7.65 -8.64
C SER A 70 -21.58 -7.09 -7.75
N GLU A 71 -21.27 -6.28 -6.73
CA GLU A 71 -22.27 -5.60 -5.89
C GLU A 71 -22.57 -4.17 -6.37
N ILE A 72 -21.86 -3.67 -7.37
CA ILE A 72 -22.08 -2.35 -7.95
C ILE A 72 -23.19 -2.43 -8.99
N ASP A 73 -24.16 -1.51 -8.94
CA ASP A 73 -25.18 -1.38 -9.97
C ASP A 73 -24.51 -1.08 -11.33
N ILE A 74 -24.96 -1.76 -12.39
CA ILE A 74 -24.41 -1.59 -13.74
C ILE A 74 -24.52 -0.13 -14.22
N GLU A 75 -25.53 0.61 -13.76
CA GLU A 75 -25.71 2.03 -14.09
C GLU A 75 -24.64 2.91 -13.45
N GLU A 76 -24.07 2.50 -12.31
CA GLU A 76 -23.05 3.21 -11.55
C GLU A 76 -21.63 2.66 -11.79
N ALA A 77 -21.51 1.48 -12.38
CA ALA A 77 -20.26 0.75 -12.51
C ALA A 77 -19.17 1.58 -13.21
N HIS A 78 -19.51 2.28 -14.29
CA HIS A 78 -18.55 3.15 -14.98
C HIS A 78 -18.09 4.35 -14.14
N GLU A 79 -19.00 4.95 -13.37
CA GLU A 79 -18.65 6.08 -12.50
C GLU A 79 -17.71 5.65 -11.37
N LYS A 80 -18.02 4.51 -10.74
CA LYS A 80 -17.28 3.97 -9.59
C LYS A 80 -15.97 3.31 -9.98
N ALA A 81 -15.95 2.50 -11.04
CA ALA A 81 -14.80 1.70 -11.46
C ALA A 81 -13.94 2.38 -12.54
N GLY A 82 -14.49 3.35 -13.27
CA GLY A 82 -13.85 3.90 -14.48
C GLY A 82 -13.86 2.88 -15.62
N ASN A 83 -12.78 2.83 -16.40
CA ASN A 83 -12.57 1.74 -17.33
C ASN A 83 -12.41 0.41 -16.58
N ALA A 84 -13.03 -0.66 -17.08
CA ALA A 84 -12.99 -1.98 -16.47
C ALA A 84 -12.76 -3.02 -17.57
N VAL A 85 -11.81 -3.94 -17.37
CA VAL A 85 -11.43 -4.94 -18.36
C VAL A 85 -11.15 -6.28 -17.67
N PHE A 86 -11.79 -7.35 -18.14
CA PHE A 86 -11.38 -8.71 -17.81
C PHE A 86 -10.22 -9.13 -18.71
N PHE A 87 -9.14 -9.59 -18.10
CA PHE A 87 -8.00 -10.16 -18.81
C PHE A 87 -7.91 -11.67 -18.56
N SER A 88 -7.85 -12.46 -19.63
CA SER A 88 -7.45 -13.87 -19.54
C SER A 88 -6.01 -13.98 -19.03
N LEU A 89 -5.77 -14.97 -18.18
CA LEU A 89 -4.49 -15.26 -17.52
C LEU A 89 -3.74 -16.44 -18.15
N ASP A 90 -4.17 -16.93 -19.32
CA ASP A 90 -3.61 -18.14 -19.97
C ASP A 90 -2.09 -18.06 -20.23
N GLU A 91 -1.53 -16.85 -20.38
CA GLU A 91 -0.10 -16.59 -20.63
C GLU A 91 0.65 -16.09 -19.39
N ILE A 92 -0.01 -16.04 -18.23
CA ILE A 92 0.57 -15.51 -16.99
C ILE A 92 0.99 -16.67 -16.10
N GLU A 93 2.19 -16.55 -15.51
CA GLU A 93 2.74 -17.56 -14.61
C GLU A 93 1.81 -17.85 -13.42
N ALA A 94 1.62 -19.14 -13.14
CA ALA A 94 0.64 -19.59 -12.14
C ALA A 94 0.97 -19.08 -10.73
N ASP A 95 2.25 -19.00 -10.38
CA ASP A 95 2.70 -18.49 -9.08
C ASP A 95 2.32 -17.01 -8.90
N LEU A 96 2.44 -16.20 -9.96
CA LEU A 96 1.98 -14.81 -9.95
C LEU A 96 0.46 -14.74 -9.78
N VAL A 97 -0.30 -15.51 -10.55
CA VAL A 97 -1.78 -15.54 -10.46
C VAL A 97 -2.25 -15.92 -9.06
N SER A 98 -1.67 -16.97 -8.47
CA SER A 98 -2.04 -17.45 -7.13
C SER A 98 -1.74 -16.44 -6.01
N SER A 99 -0.77 -15.57 -6.26
CA SER A 99 -0.38 -14.53 -5.31
C SER A 99 -1.26 -13.27 -5.38
N PHE A 100 -2.13 -13.13 -6.39
CA PHE A 100 -2.95 -11.94 -6.52
C PHE A 100 -3.89 -11.72 -5.35
N ILE A 101 -4.16 -10.44 -5.06
CA ILE A 101 -5.13 -10.01 -4.05
C ILE A 101 -6.02 -8.89 -4.59
N ILE A 102 -7.28 -8.90 -4.17
CA ILE A 102 -8.24 -7.83 -4.50
C ILE A 102 -7.72 -6.50 -3.93
N GLY A 103 -7.85 -5.44 -4.73
CA GLY A 103 -7.44 -4.08 -4.42
C GLY A 103 -5.98 -3.77 -4.73
N GLU A 104 -5.16 -4.73 -5.16
CA GLU A 104 -3.77 -4.45 -5.51
C GLU A 104 -3.66 -3.75 -6.87
N LYS A 105 -2.71 -2.81 -6.97
CA LYS A 105 -2.44 -2.07 -8.19
C LYS A 105 -1.49 -2.82 -9.12
N VAL A 106 -1.85 -2.92 -10.39
CA VAL A 106 -1.09 -3.65 -11.42
C VAL A 106 -1.07 -2.92 -12.77
N LYS A 107 -0.10 -3.29 -13.59
CA LYS A 107 0.04 -2.94 -15.00
C LYS A 107 -0.12 -4.19 -15.84
N VAL A 108 -1.04 -4.17 -16.79
CA VAL A 108 -1.28 -5.29 -17.70
C VAL A 108 -0.81 -4.90 -19.09
N LYS A 109 0.16 -5.64 -19.64
CA LYS A 109 0.47 -5.60 -21.08
C LYS A 109 -0.55 -6.45 -21.80
N HIS A 110 -1.23 -5.92 -22.81
CA HIS A 110 -2.31 -6.62 -23.48
C HIS A 110 -2.34 -6.39 -25.01
N GLY A 111 -3.03 -7.29 -25.71
CA GLY A 111 -3.37 -7.14 -27.13
C GLY A 111 -4.64 -6.32 -27.34
N ALA A 112 -5.44 -6.68 -28.35
CA ALA A 112 -6.73 -6.03 -28.57
C ALA A 112 -7.71 -6.28 -27.42
N ILE A 113 -8.49 -5.27 -27.05
CA ILE A 113 -9.59 -5.35 -26.09
C ILE A 113 -10.90 -5.27 -26.88
N ALA A 114 -11.83 -6.20 -26.62
CA ALA A 114 -13.16 -6.19 -27.22
C ALA A 114 -14.02 -5.06 -26.67
N GLU A 115 -14.71 -4.34 -27.56
CA GLU A 115 -15.62 -3.23 -27.23
C GLU A 115 -16.86 -3.74 -26.49
N SER A 116 -16.77 -3.76 -25.16
CA SER A 116 -17.82 -4.13 -24.21
C SER A 116 -17.53 -3.45 -22.87
N TYR A 117 -18.50 -3.48 -21.94
CA TYR A 117 -18.28 -3.00 -20.58
C TYR A 117 -18.75 -4.06 -19.56
N PRO A 118 -17.84 -4.62 -18.75
CA PRO A 118 -16.38 -4.50 -18.83
C PRO A 118 -15.82 -5.01 -20.17
N GLY A 119 -14.72 -4.40 -20.63
CA GLY A 119 -13.96 -4.88 -21.78
C GLY A 119 -13.41 -6.29 -21.56
N GLN A 120 -12.98 -6.96 -22.63
CA GLN A 120 -12.41 -8.31 -22.55
C GLN A 120 -11.12 -8.38 -23.37
N GLY A 121 -10.05 -8.93 -22.80
CA GLY A 121 -8.76 -9.07 -23.48
C GLY A 121 -7.94 -10.24 -22.92
N GLY A 122 -6.76 -10.48 -23.50
CA GLY A 122 -5.77 -11.41 -22.93
C GLY A 122 -4.59 -10.63 -22.37
N ALA A 123 -4.16 -10.98 -21.15
CA ALA A 123 -2.91 -10.46 -20.58
C ALA A 123 -1.72 -11.17 -21.24
N LYS A 124 -0.69 -10.38 -21.58
CA LYS A 124 0.61 -10.85 -22.08
C LYS A 124 1.70 -10.80 -21.01
N ALA A 125 1.56 -9.85 -20.09
CA ALA A 125 2.35 -9.74 -18.88
C ALA A 125 1.54 -8.95 -17.86
N ILE A 126 1.77 -9.21 -16.58
CA ILE A 126 1.21 -8.42 -15.48
C ILE A 126 2.36 -8.08 -14.54
N GLU A 127 2.52 -6.79 -14.26
CA GLU A 127 3.50 -6.27 -13.31
C GLU A 127 2.76 -5.61 -12.14
N ARG A 128 3.29 -5.75 -10.93
CA ARG A 128 2.78 -5.01 -9.77
C ARG A 128 3.26 -3.57 -9.81
N ILE A 129 2.36 -2.65 -9.50
CA ILE A 129 2.70 -1.24 -9.32
C ILE A 129 2.66 -0.91 -7.82
N VAL A 130 3.65 -0.14 -7.37
CA VAL A 130 3.66 0.44 -6.02
C VAL A 130 2.47 1.39 -5.86
N ASP A 131 1.63 1.10 -4.89
CA ASP A 131 0.53 1.96 -4.47
C ASP A 131 0.99 2.82 -3.30
N GLU A 132 1.41 4.04 -3.60
CA GLU A 132 1.97 4.98 -2.62
C GLU A 132 0.98 5.38 -1.51
N GLU A 133 -0.31 5.08 -1.63
CA GLU A 133 -1.34 5.38 -0.62
C GLU A 133 -1.66 4.19 0.29
N ASP A 134 -1.50 2.97 -0.23
CA ASP A 134 -1.97 1.73 0.41
C ASP A 134 -0.92 0.63 0.62
N ASP A 135 0.25 0.74 0.01
CA ASP A 135 1.35 -0.18 0.30
C ASP A 135 2.11 0.27 1.54
N LEU A 136 2.43 -0.69 2.41
CA LEU A 136 3.43 -0.50 3.44
C LEU A 136 4.80 -0.40 2.79
N ILE A 137 5.30 0.82 2.59
CA ILE A 137 6.59 1.03 1.93
C ILE A 137 7.68 1.07 2.98
N THR A 138 8.60 0.12 2.87
CA THR A 138 9.81 0.02 3.69
C THR A 138 11.03 0.27 2.82
N SER A 139 12.02 0.98 3.33
CA SER A 139 13.25 1.23 2.61
C SER A 139 14.43 1.17 3.56
N LEU A 140 15.57 0.72 3.05
CA LEU A 140 16.86 0.78 3.75
C LEU A 140 17.46 2.19 3.73
N VAL A 141 16.98 3.07 2.85
CA VAL A 141 17.61 4.38 2.54
C VAL A 141 16.63 5.55 2.63
N LYS A 142 15.32 5.30 2.58
CA LYS A 142 14.25 6.30 2.69
C LYS A 142 13.40 6.08 3.94
N ASP A 143 12.64 7.10 4.32
CA ASP A 143 11.61 6.98 5.34
C ASP A 143 10.54 5.97 4.94
N HIS A 144 9.98 5.27 5.93
CA HIS A 144 8.84 4.40 5.74
C HIS A 144 7.59 5.21 5.38
N LYS A 145 6.71 4.66 4.54
CA LYS A 145 5.40 5.27 4.23
C LYS A 145 4.26 4.31 4.54
N ASN A 146 3.09 4.89 4.79
CA ASN A 146 1.85 4.19 5.13
C ASN A 146 2.05 3.15 6.24
N ILE A 147 2.79 3.51 7.29
CA ILE A 147 3.01 2.64 8.47
C ILE A 147 1.68 2.13 9.04
N VAL A 148 0.61 2.93 8.94
CA VAL A 148 -0.76 2.56 9.32
C VAL A 148 -1.22 1.21 8.78
N GLN A 149 -0.76 0.80 7.59
CA GLN A 149 -1.14 -0.47 6.96
C GLN A 149 -0.73 -1.68 7.82
N VAL A 150 0.29 -1.56 8.67
CA VAL A 150 0.69 -2.64 9.59
C VAL A 150 -0.39 -2.96 10.63
N ASN A 151 -1.26 -2.01 10.97
CA ASN A 151 -2.38 -2.25 11.88
C ASN A 151 -3.44 -3.18 11.28
N ARG A 152 -3.62 -3.14 9.95
CA ARG A 152 -4.49 -4.08 9.24
C ARG A 152 -3.99 -5.52 9.40
N LEU A 153 -2.67 -5.74 9.33
CA LEU A 153 -2.08 -7.06 9.61
C LEU A 153 -2.36 -7.53 11.04
N PHE A 154 -2.33 -6.62 12.03
CA PHE A 154 -2.67 -6.93 13.41
C PHE A 154 -4.15 -7.30 13.59
N ASN A 155 -5.03 -6.70 12.77
CA ASN A 155 -6.46 -6.99 12.73
C ASN A 155 -6.79 -8.26 11.92
N GLY A 156 -5.79 -8.96 11.39
CA GLY A 156 -5.98 -10.19 10.64
C GLY A 156 -6.22 -10.00 9.15
N GLU A 157 -6.06 -8.78 8.64
CA GLU A 157 -6.20 -8.51 7.21
C GLU A 157 -4.93 -8.84 6.43
N THR A 158 -5.08 -8.92 5.11
CA THR A 158 -3.96 -9.04 4.19
C THR A 158 -3.35 -7.66 3.94
N ILE A 159 -2.02 -7.59 3.94
CA ILE A 159 -1.29 -6.37 3.59
C ILE A 159 -0.30 -6.62 2.45
N ARG A 160 -0.01 -5.57 1.68
CA ARG A 160 1.08 -5.56 0.71
C ARG A 160 2.20 -4.66 1.23
N LYS A 161 3.37 -5.24 1.40
CA LYS A 161 4.60 -4.54 1.76
C LYS A 161 5.45 -4.39 0.52
N VAL A 162 6.01 -3.20 0.31
CA VAL A 162 7.03 -2.96 -0.71
C VAL A 162 8.34 -2.67 -0.01
N SER A 163 9.39 -3.35 -0.43
CA SER A 163 10.78 -3.01 -0.10
C SER A 163 11.54 -2.70 -1.37
N TYR A 164 12.66 -1.99 -1.24
CA TYR A 164 13.51 -1.67 -2.39
C TYR A 164 14.87 -2.35 -2.26
N THR A 165 15.41 -2.80 -3.40
CA THR A 165 16.82 -3.18 -3.53
C THR A 165 17.73 -1.97 -3.32
N THR A 166 19.04 -2.20 -3.27
CA THR A 166 20.04 -1.13 -3.21
C THR A 166 20.03 -0.23 -4.46
N GLU A 167 19.59 -0.79 -5.58
CA GLU A 167 19.46 -0.17 -6.90
C GLU A 167 18.14 0.61 -7.04
N GLY A 168 17.16 0.30 -6.18
CA GLY A 168 15.87 0.98 -6.13
C GLY A 168 14.72 0.22 -6.79
N ASP A 169 14.91 -1.07 -7.10
CA ASP A 169 13.89 -1.92 -7.69
C ASP A 169 12.92 -2.44 -6.61
N PRO A 170 11.62 -2.49 -6.89
CA PRO A 170 10.63 -2.90 -5.91
C PRO A 170 10.60 -4.42 -5.73
N ILE A 171 10.54 -4.86 -4.48
CA ILE A 171 10.21 -6.21 -4.06
C ILE A 171 8.87 -6.14 -3.33
N PHE A 172 7.88 -6.84 -3.88
CA PHE A 172 6.54 -6.91 -3.31
C PHE A 172 6.44 -8.13 -2.40
N THR A 173 5.90 -7.92 -1.20
CA THR A 173 5.61 -8.99 -0.24
C THR A 173 4.17 -8.89 0.19
N ILE A 174 3.36 -9.85 -0.22
CA ILE A 174 1.97 -9.98 0.24
C ILE A 174 1.97 -10.85 1.48
N ILE A 175 1.33 -10.39 2.55
CA ILE A 175 1.26 -11.11 3.83
C ILE A 175 -0.22 -11.36 4.14
N LYS A 176 -0.64 -12.63 4.05
CA LYS A 176 -1.99 -13.08 4.38
C LYS A 176 -2.01 -13.67 5.79
N ASN A 177 -2.88 -13.16 6.67
CA ASN A 177 -3.11 -13.75 7.98
C ASN A 177 -4.28 -14.75 7.92
N GLN A 178 -4.00 -16.01 8.20
CA GLN A 178 -4.95 -17.12 8.19
C GLN A 178 -5.17 -17.62 9.63
N GLY A 179 -5.61 -16.73 10.52
CA GLY A 179 -5.91 -17.08 11.91
C GLY A 179 -4.67 -17.35 12.77
N GLY A 180 -3.63 -16.51 12.63
CA GLY A 180 -2.37 -16.62 13.37
C GLY A 180 -1.27 -17.39 12.66
N LYS A 181 -1.57 -17.97 11.49
CA LYS A 181 -0.58 -18.46 10.53
C LYS A 181 -0.47 -17.46 9.40
N TYR A 182 0.73 -17.27 8.87
CA TYR A 182 1.00 -16.27 7.85
C TYR A 182 1.49 -16.96 6.59
N GLU A 183 0.80 -16.73 5.48
CA GLU A 183 1.23 -17.11 4.15
C GLU A 183 1.76 -15.86 3.45
N LEU A 184 2.95 -15.96 2.86
CA LEU A 184 3.66 -14.84 2.27
C LEU A 184 3.97 -15.14 0.82
N PHE A 185 3.75 -14.16 -0.05
CA PHE A 185 4.17 -14.20 -1.44
C PHE A 185 5.20 -13.10 -1.66
N VAL A 186 6.43 -13.48 -1.98
CA VAL A 186 7.54 -12.56 -2.25
C VAL A 186 7.80 -12.55 -3.76
N ASP A 187 7.45 -11.44 -4.37
CA ASP A 187 7.69 -11.15 -5.77
C ASP A 187 8.87 -10.18 -5.89
N ALA A 188 9.97 -10.71 -6.41
CA ALA A 188 11.17 -9.96 -6.76
C ALA A 188 11.45 -10.06 -8.27
N THR A 189 10.48 -10.42 -9.11
CA THR A 189 10.71 -10.62 -10.55
C THR A 189 10.93 -9.30 -11.30
N GLN A 190 10.71 -8.17 -10.64
CA GLN A 190 10.96 -6.82 -11.17
C GLN A 190 12.34 -6.27 -10.75
N ASP A 191 13.15 -7.06 -10.03
CA ASP A 191 14.55 -6.73 -9.72
C ASP A 191 15.44 -7.05 -10.93
N GLU A 192 15.94 -6.00 -11.61
CA GLU A 192 16.75 -6.13 -12.83
C GLU A 192 18.07 -6.89 -12.60
N TYR A 193 18.62 -6.80 -11.38
CA TYR A 193 19.90 -7.42 -11.02
C TYR A 193 19.73 -8.69 -10.18
N GLY A 194 18.49 -9.04 -9.86
CA GLY A 194 18.10 -10.25 -9.15
C GLY A 194 18.12 -11.48 -10.04
N ASN A 195 17.93 -12.64 -9.41
CA ASN A 195 17.78 -13.93 -10.10
C ASN A 195 16.40 -14.56 -9.84
N ALA A 196 15.41 -13.75 -9.46
CA ALA A 196 14.07 -14.24 -9.15
C ALA A 196 13.27 -14.40 -10.45
N GLU A 197 13.05 -15.65 -10.86
CA GLU A 197 12.25 -15.97 -12.06
C GLU A 197 10.75 -16.06 -11.78
N SER A 198 10.35 -16.27 -10.51
CA SER A 198 8.96 -16.42 -10.10
C SER A 198 8.69 -15.92 -8.67
N VAL A 199 7.40 -15.81 -8.33
CA VAL A 199 6.94 -15.48 -6.98
C VAL A 199 7.25 -16.65 -6.03
N ARG A 200 7.89 -16.34 -4.90
CA ARG A 200 8.19 -17.34 -3.87
C ARG A 200 7.14 -17.32 -2.78
N THR A 201 6.75 -18.50 -2.31
CA THR A 201 5.80 -18.65 -1.21
C THR A 201 6.50 -19.09 0.07
N PHE A 202 6.13 -18.48 1.19
CA PHE A 202 6.60 -18.86 2.52
C PHE A 202 5.44 -18.96 3.51
N ASN A 203 5.61 -19.76 4.55
CA ASN A 203 4.71 -19.89 5.68
C ASN A 203 5.44 -19.56 6.97
N CYS A 204 4.86 -18.69 7.79
CA CYS A 204 5.36 -18.37 9.14
C CYS A 204 4.28 -18.67 10.19
N GLN A 205 4.68 -19.02 11.41
CA GLN A 205 3.74 -19.44 12.47
C GLN A 205 3.52 -18.39 13.55
N GLN A 206 4.33 -17.32 13.58
CA GLN A 206 4.25 -16.33 14.65
C GLN A 206 4.52 -14.92 14.13
N LEU A 207 3.80 -13.95 14.71
CA LEU A 207 4.12 -12.53 14.62
C LEU A 207 4.70 -12.06 15.96
N GLU A 208 5.91 -11.53 15.93
CA GLU A 208 6.62 -11.00 17.08
C GLU A 208 6.73 -9.47 16.99
N LYS A 209 6.59 -8.81 18.14
CA LYS A 209 6.65 -7.36 18.31
C LYS A 209 7.63 -7.04 19.44
N VAL A 210 8.75 -6.43 19.13
CA VAL A 210 9.84 -6.16 20.07
C VAL A 210 10.10 -4.66 20.15
N PHE A 211 9.80 -4.06 21.29
CA PHE A 211 10.17 -2.68 21.60
C PHE A 211 11.57 -2.63 22.20
N ASN A 212 12.47 -1.87 21.59
CA ASN A 212 13.88 -1.78 21.99
C ASN A 212 14.21 -0.46 22.71
N ASP A 213 15.43 -0.39 23.26
CA ASP A 213 15.90 0.76 24.04
C ASP A 213 16.12 2.03 23.19
N GLU A 214 16.14 1.92 21.85
CA GLU A 214 16.22 3.03 20.90
C GLU A 214 14.86 3.63 20.57
N GLY A 215 13.79 3.13 21.21
CA GLY A 215 12.42 3.59 20.97
C GLY A 215 11.82 3.07 19.66
N GLN A 216 12.43 2.07 19.03
CA GLN A 216 11.91 1.41 17.84
C GLN A 216 11.04 0.20 18.23
N LEU A 217 10.05 -0.08 17.40
CA LEU A 217 9.25 -1.30 17.47
C LEU A 217 9.55 -2.15 16.23
N GLU A 218 10.23 -3.27 16.45
CA GLU A 218 10.49 -4.27 15.43
C GLU A 218 9.31 -5.23 15.35
N ILE A 219 8.79 -5.41 14.14
CA ILE A 219 7.70 -6.34 13.83
C ILE A 219 8.25 -7.36 12.84
N ALA A 220 8.28 -8.62 13.26
CA ALA A 220 8.82 -9.71 12.46
C ALA A 220 7.90 -10.93 12.49
N LEU A 221 7.80 -11.60 11.36
CA LEU A 221 7.25 -12.94 11.27
C LEU A 221 8.35 -13.94 11.61
N LYS A 222 8.05 -14.93 12.45
CA LYS A 222 8.99 -15.96 12.93
C LYS A 222 8.49 -17.35 12.59
N GLU A 223 9.39 -18.32 12.74
CA GLU A 223 9.17 -19.72 12.39
C GLU A 223 8.75 -19.86 10.92
N CYS A 224 9.42 -19.08 10.06
CA CYS A 224 9.19 -19.12 8.63
C CYS A 224 9.89 -20.34 8.00
N ASP A 225 9.32 -20.90 6.94
CA ASP A 225 9.91 -21.97 6.14
C ASP A 225 11.00 -21.49 5.16
N ASN A 226 11.70 -20.40 5.50
CA ASN A 226 12.85 -19.86 4.77
C ASN A 226 14.17 -20.10 5.52
N GLU A 227 15.31 -19.85 4.87
CA GLU A 227 16.64 -20.09 5.46
C GLU A 227 16.88 -19.30 6.77
N GLY A 228 16.30 -18.11 6.90
CA GLY A 228 16.44 -17.26 8.09
C GLY A 228 15.46 -17.58 9.22
N GLN A 229 14.47 -18.45 8.99
CA GLN A 229 13.33 -18.72 9.88
C GLN A 229 12.55 -17.48 10.35
N GLN A 230 12.72 -16.36 9.66
CA GLN A 230 12.07 -15.10 9.99
C GLN A 230 11.95 -14.19 8.76
N MET A 231 11.03 -13.23 8.85
CA MET A 231 10.90 -12.13 7.91
C MET A 231 10.58 -10.83 8.64
N LEU A 232 11.41 -9.80 8.46
CA LEU A 232 11.13 -8.47 8.99
C LEU A 232 9.96 -7.85 8.21
N VAL A 233 8.90 -7.46 8.92
CA VAL A 233 7.77 -6.72 8.34
C VAL A 233 8.09 -5.23 8.36
N LEU A 234 8.41 -4.70 9.53
CA LEU A 234 8.69 -3.28 9.75
C LEU A 234 9.60 -3.10 10.97
N ASN A 235 10.49 -2.12 10.93
CA ASN A 235 11.20 -1.61 12.09
C ASN A 235 11.14 -0.09 12.03
N ALA A 236 10.36 0.54 12.92
CA ALA A 236 10.10 1.98 12.88
C ALA A 236 9.98 2.53 14.30
N PRO A 237 10.04 3.88 14.49
CA PRO A 237 9.75 4.48 15.77
C PRO A 237 8.42 3.97 16.31
N ALA A 238 8.39 3.51 17.56
CA ALA A 238 7.20 2.88 18.12
C ALA A 238 5.98 3.79 18.05
N ILE A 239 6.17 5.12 18.09
CA ILE A 239 5.04 6.04 18.03
C ILE A 239 4.33 6.05 16.67
N ASP A 240 5.08 5.86 15.58
CA ASP A 240 4.50 5.87 14.23
C ASP A 240 3.68 4.61 13.97
N ILE A 241 3.94 3.54 14.73
CA ILE A 241 3.18 2.29 14.68
C ILE A 241 1.99 2.33 15.65
N VAL A 242 2.22 2.78 16.89
CA VAL A 242 1.19 2.85 17.93
C VAL A 242 0.12 3.85 17.54
N VAL A 243 0.50 5.07 17.14
CA VAL A 243 -0.44 6.13 16.73
C VAL A 243 -0.02 6.66 15.35
N PRO A 244 -0.27 5.89 14.28
CA PRO A 244 0.12 6.27 12.94
C PRO A 244 -0.54 7.57 12.50
N GLU A 245 0.10 8.25 11.54
CA GLU A 245 -0.47 9.43 10.92
C GLU A 245 -1.68 9.05 10.06
N GLN A 246 -2.85 9.53 10.46
CA GLN A 246 -4.13 9.45 9.75
C GLN A 246 -5.13 10.40 10.41
N THR A 247 -6.29 10.59 9.77
CA THR A 247 -7.43 11.30 10.37
C THR A 247 -8.16 10.36 11.33
N TYR A 248 -8.38 10.81 12.56
CA TYR A 248 -9.20 10.10 13.55
C TYR A 248 -10.51 10.87 13.75
N THR A 249 -11.63 10.16 13.71
CA THR A 249 -12.98 10.76 13.72
C THR A 249 -13.73 10.53 15.02
N GLU A 250 -13.33 9.53 15.80
CA GLU A 250 -13.97 9.15 17.05
C GLU A 250 -12.94 8.55 18.01
N VAL A 251 -13.14 8.78 19.31
CA VAL A 251 -12.45 8.06 20.38
C VAL A 251 -13.46 7.61 21.42
N SER A 252 -13.30 6.40 21.96
CA SER A 252 -14.11 5.87 23.06
C SER A 252 -13.26 5.11 24.08
N ILE A 253 -13.65 5.18 25.35
CA ILE A 253 -13.08 4.37 26.44
C ILE A 253 -14.18 3.46 26.98
N ASN A 254 -13.93 2.15 26.91
CA ASN A 254 -14.80 1.11 27.41
C ASN A 254 -14.13 0.41 28.61
N VAL A 255 -14.82 0.34 29.74
CA VAL A 255 -14.35 -0.33 30.97
C VAL A 255 -15.44 -1.30 31.40
N ASP A 256 -15.08 -2.57 31.61
CA ASP A 256 -16.01 -3.63 32.00
C ASP A 256 -17.29 -3.75 31.13
N GLY A 257 -17.20 -3.37 29.85
CA GLY A 257 -18.32 -3.41 28.90
C GLY A 257 -19.15 -2.14 28.83
N GLU A 258 -18.87 -1.14 29.68
CA GLU A 258 -19.55 0.16 29.69
C GLU A 258 -18.67 1.23 29.03
N ILE A 259 -19.28 2.03 28.14
CA ILE A 259 -18.61 3.20 27.54
C ILE A 259 -18.62 4.32 28.57
N LEU A 260 -17.45 4.67 29.10
CA LEU A 260 -17.29 5.72 30.10
C LEU A 260 -16.98 7.09 29.46
N TYR A 261 -16.43 7.08 28.25
CA TYR A 261 -16.10 8.28 27.49
C TYR A 261 -16.28 8.01 26.00
N GLU A 262 -16.81 8.99 25.27
CA GLU A 262 -16.91 8.98 23.82
C GLU A 262 -16.85 10.43 23.32
N SER A 263 -16.10 10.68 22.25
CA SER A 263 -16.00 12.00 21.63
C SER A 263 -15.75 11.91 20.14
N GLN A 264 -16.43 12.77 19.39
CA GLN A 264 -16.17 13.08 17.98
C GLN A 264 -15.57 14.49 17.79
N ASP A 265 -15.29 15.20 18.90
CA ASP A 265 -14.62 16.50 18.85
C ASP A 265 -13.14 16.32 18.49
N ALA A 266 -12.73 16.94 17.39
CA ALA A 266 -11.37 16.85 16.85
C ALA A 266 -10.30 17.35 17.84
N ASN A 267 -10.59 18.34 18.68
CA ASN A 267 -9.62 18.84 19.66
C ASN A 267 -9.42 17.83 20.79
N HIS A 268 -10.49 17.20 21.27
CA HIS A 268 -10.40 16.16 22.29
C HIS A 268 -9.64 14.94 21.77
N ILE A 269 -9.95 14.50 20.54
CA ILE A 269 -9.24 13.39 19.89
C ILE A 269 -7.75 13.72 19.77
N GLN A 270 -7.42 14.92 19.29
CA GLN A 270 -6.03 15.36 19.13
C GLN A 270 -5.29 15.49 20.47
N ASP A 271 -5.95 15.97 21.53
CA ASP A 271 -5.36 16.03 22.88
C ASP A 271 -4.99 14.63 23.39
N MET A 272 -5.88 13.64 23.23
CA MET A 272 -5.59 12.25 23.59
C MET A 272 -4.45 11.66 22.77
N ILE A 273 -4.44 11.90 21.45
CA ILE A 273 -3.35 11.48 20.56
C ILE A 273 -2.02 12.09 21.02
N ASN A 274 -1.99 13.39 21.33
CA ASN A 274 -0.78 14.07 21.78
C ASN A 274 -0.28 13.50 23.12
N LYS A 275 -1.18 13.23 24.08
CA LYS A 275 -0.83 12.57 25.33
C LYS A 275 -0.19 11.20 25.11
N ILE A 276 -0.70 10.40 24.17
CA ILE A 276 -0.11 9.10 23.82
C ILE A 276 1.25 9.28 23.14
N LYS A 277 1.37 10.25 22.23
CA LYS A 277 2.63 10.60 21.55
C LYS A 277 3.72 11.01 22.54
N ASP A 278 3.39 11.87 23.49
CA ASP A 278 4.32 12.40 24.49
C ASP A 278 4.55 11.44 25.67
N GLY A 279 3.68 10.44 25.83
CA GLY A 279 3.72 9.48 26.92
C GLY A 279 5.02 8.66 26.96
N LYS A 280 5.47 8.33 28.17
CA LYS A 280 6.72 7.57 28.37
C LYS A 280 6.51 6.11 27.98
N LYS A 281 7.34 5.62 27.06
CA LYS A 281 7.24 4.28 26.48
C LYS A 281 8.19 3.31 27.19
N THR A 282 7.71 2.13 27.52
CA THR A 282 8.49 1.05 28.15
C THR A 282 8.07 -0.30 27.56
N SER A 283 9.01 -1.23 27.43
CA SER A 283 8.68 -2.58 26.96
C SER A 283 7.81 -3.32 27.98
N VAL A 284 6.74 -3.99 27.52
CA VAL A 284 5.90 -4.83 28.39
C VAL A 284 6.67 -6.05 28.90
N MET A 285 7.65 -6.55 28.14
CA MET A 285 8.41 -7.76 28.51
C MET A 285 9.19 -7.63 29.83
N VAL A 286 9.50 -6.40 30.25
CA VAL A 286 10.23 -6.12 31.48
C VAL A 286 9.30 -5.76 32.66
N MET A 287 7.97 -5.83 32.46
CA MET A 287 6.98 -5.42 33.44
C MET A 287 6.12 -6.60 33.92
N SER A 288 5.74 -6.57 35.20
CA SER A 288 4.66 -7.41 35.73
C SER A 288 3.37 -6.59 35.72
N LEU A 289 2.60 -6.70 34.63
CA LEU A 289 1.40 -5.90 34.44
C LEU A 289 0.17 -6.60 35.03
N MET A 290 -0.71 -5.80 35.64
CA MET A 290 -2.04 -6.24 36.01
C MET A 290 -2.91 -6.37 34.77
N LYS A 291 -4.03 -7.09 34.90
CA LYS A 291 -5.08 -7.11 33.86
C LYS A 291 -5.52 -5.66 33.57
N PRO A 292 -5.70 -5.27 32.29
CA PRO A 292 -6.22 -3.96 31.96
C PRO A 292 -7.63 -3.74 32.53
N ASP A 293 -7.94 -2.48 32.83
CA ASP A 293 -9.26 -2.05 33.30
C ASP A 293 -10.28 -2.01 32.14
N GLY A 294 -9.81 -1.80 30.92
CA GLY A 294 -10.68 -1.65 29.76
C GLY A 294 -9.92 -1.51 28.45
N THR A 295 -10.55 -0.86 27.47
CA THR A 295 -9.96 -0.54 26.16
C THR A 295 -10.23 0.91 25.80
N ILE A 296 -9.27 1.55 25.12
CA ILE A 296 -9.49 2.78 24.37
C ILE A 296 -9.51 2.45 22.88
N ASN A 297 -10.49 2.97 22.15
CA ASN A 297 -10.66 2.73 20.72
C ASN A 297 -10.65 4.06 19.98
N PHE A 298 -9.87 4.16 18.90
CA PHE A 298 -9.89 5.28 17.96
C PHE A 298 -10.41 4.79 16.62
N LYS A 299 -11.39 5.50 16.04
CA LYS A 299 -11.82 5.25 14.66
C LYS A 299 -11.01 6.10 13.70
N GLY A 300 -10.30 5.43 12.80
CA GLY A 300 -9.41 6.06 11.82
C GLY A 300 -9.96 5.98 10.40
N GLU A 301 -9.51 6.88 9.54
CA GLU A 301 -9.80 6.81 8.10
C GLU A 301 -9.20 5.55 7.43
N LYS A 302 -7.99 5.14 7.86
CA LYS A 302 -7.25 4.03 7.26
C LYS A 302 -7.25 2.78 8.13
N ALA A 303 -7.22 2.94 9.45
CA ALA A 303 -7.30 1.84 10.39
C ALA A 303 -7.83 2.28 11.76
N ASP A 304 -8.69 1.46 12.33
CA ASP A 304 -9.11 1.57 13.73
C ASP A 304 -8.00 1.05 14.66
N LEU A 305 -7.87 1.71 15.81
CA LEU A 305 -6.86 1.38 16.82
C LEU A 305 -7.53 1.05 18.15
N THR A 306 -7.11 -0.05 18.77
CA THR A 306 -7.56 -0.49 20.10
C THR A 306 -6.35 -0.66 21.00
N TYR A 307 -6.36 -0.03 22.17
CA TYR A 307 -5.33 -0.22 23.19
C TYR A 307 -5.96 -0.75 24.48
N ASP A 308 -5.20 -1.59 25.18
CA ASP A 308 -5.52 -1.94 26.57
C ASP A 308 -5.38 -0.70 27.44
N TYR A 309 -6.38 -0.40 28.25
CA TYR A 309 -6.48 0.82 29.06
C TYR A 309 -6.36 0.51 30.56
N TYR A 310 -5.65 1.38 31.28
CA TYR A 310 -5.50 1.36 32.72
C TYR A 310 -5.99 2.69 33.32
N LYS A 311 -6.81 2.62 34.38
CA LYS A 311 -7.36 3.79 35.08
C LYS A 311 -6.31 4.74 35.67
N SER A 312 -5.06 4.29 35.77
CA SER A 312 -3.92 5.16 36.11
C SER A 312 -3.52 6.12 34.98
N GLY A 313 -4.16 6.04 33.80
CA GLY A 313 -3.84 6.79 32.60
C GLY A 313 -2.79 6.14 31.70
N GLY A 314 -2.45 4.89 31.99
CA GLY A 314 -1.54 4.08 31.18
C GLY A 314 -2.28 3.28 30.11
N LEU A 315 -1.56 2.90 29.06
CA LEU A 315 -2.10 2.08 27.98
C LEU A 315 -1.05 1.11 27.43
N ILE A 316 -1.50 0.00 26.86
CA ILE A 316 -0.62 -0.95 26.16
C ILE A 316 -1.07 -1.07 24.70
N ALA A 317 -0.11 -0.91 23.81
CA ALA A 317 -0.27 -1.13 22.38
C ALA A 317 0.96 -1.89 21.87
N HIS A 318 0.75 -3.01 21.17
CA HIS A 318 1.82 -3.76 20.48
C HIS A 318 3.05 -4.09 21.35
N ASN A 319 2.86 -4.55 22.59
CA ASN A 319 3.92 -4.80 23.59
C ASN A 319 4.67 -3.55 24.09
N VAL A 320 4.14 -2.36 23.86
CA VAL A 320 4.62 -1.09 24.40
C VAL A 320 3.65 -0.61 25.46
N PHE A 321 4.13 -0.47 26.70
CA PHE A 321 3.41 0.26 27.74
C PHE A 321 3.69 1.75 27.58
N ILE A 322 2.65 2.58 27.63
CA ILE A 322 2.72 4.03 27.45
C ILE A 322 2.07 4.68 28.66
N ASP A 323 2.88 5.37 29.46
CA ASP A 323 2.40 6.24 30.53
C ASP A 323 2.02 7.59 29.95
N ALA A 324 0.75 7.74 29.57
CA ALA A 324 0.23 8.88 28.82
C ALA A 324 -0.61 9.84 29.68
N GLY A 325 -0.98 9.45 30.91
CA GLY A 325 -1.89 10.23 31.75
C GLY A 325 -3.28 10.43 31.12
N VAL A 326 -3.75 9.47 30.32
CA VAL A 326 -5.07 9.55 29.66
C VAL A 326 -6.16 9.25 30.68
N ASN A 327 -6.78 10.29 31.21
CA ASN A 327 -7.89 10.21 32.15
C ASN A 327 -9.14 10.84 31.54
N PHE A 328 -10.31 10.35 31.96
CA PHE A 328 -11.63 10.82 31.51
C PHE A 328 -12.46 11.46 32.64
N GLU A 329 -11.85 11.67 33.81
CA GLU A 329 -12.40 12.49 34.91
C GLU A 329 -12.20 13.99 34.66
#